data_AF-A0A3A5V9E2-F1
#
_entry.id   AF-A0A3A5V9E2-F1
#
_cell.length_a   1.000
_cell.length_b   1.000
_cell.length_c   1.000
_cell.angle_alpha   90.00
_cell.angle_beta   90.00
_cell.angle_gamma   90.00
#
_symmetry.space_group_name_H-M   'P 1'
#
loop_
_entity.id
_entity.type
_entity.pdbx_description
1 polymer ?
#
loop_
_entity_poly.entity_id
_entity_poly.type
_entity_poly.pdbx_seq_one_letter_code
_entity_poly.pdbx_strand_id
1 'polypeptide(L)'
;MVEGEVTTAGLEHTALPFRMANIEPALTIPTTWPFSVGIQRMVTEFTFQYRLLRSEWDKRHYMLMLFGAVAFLLGSLSPEISSGGDATLAGMEGITSISGFQFFQILISILLWSWFLYQAVIMFPIMRVHTVSLLIMWNIFMASQVFYHQNNPTFPLSINPADMMSGTLLVMVAGFFLYFFWKAVVETRDLHVEVHHLHEDVRVMEAEMAEHSLMAWSWTFIGWLALVITSTWAGVHHVSTYGEQPLLLLILHVSAGLASIPTLLIVLWFPQRMLGGKARIRTKAALQAEQDLSLQTGQHTTESGCPECAKPVPLTRSEDGTLHHPCMAEGCSASVAVGTACSICSKTMPTRISCPSCGVNAPAMDYMPDQEAW
;
A
#
# COMPACT_ATOMS: atom_id res chain seq x y z
N MET A 1 -54.04 -20.25 -1.88
CA MET A 1 -53.04 -21.16 -1.28
C MET A 1 -52.25 -21.77 -2.40
N VAL A 2 -51.17 -21.09 -2.79
CA VAL A 2 -50.07 -21.67 -3.57
C VAL A 2 -48.85 -21.16 -2.84
N GLU A 3 -48.32 -22.00 -1.95
CA GLU A 3 -47.02 -21.81 -1.32
C GLU A 3 -45.98 -21.91 -2.44
N GLY A 4 -45.54 -20.76 -2.92
CA GLY A 4 -44.31 -20.65 -3.69
C GLY A 4 -43.16 -20.72 -2.70
N GLU A 5 -42.58 -21.91 -2.59
CA GLU A 5 -41.26 -22.12 -2.02
C GLU A 5 -40.28 -21.26 -2.82
N VAL A 6 -39.99 -20.06 -2.29
CA VAL A 6 -38.90 -19.22 -2.77
C VAL A 6 -37.63 -19.95 -2.36
N THR A 7 -37.17 -20.78 -3.28
CA THR A 7 -35.88 -21.47 -3.22
C THR A 7 -34.80 -20.47 -2.81
N THR A 8 -34.19 -20.72 -1.66
CA THR A 8 -33.00 -20.05 -1.10
C THR A 8 -31.74 -20.38 -1.93
N ALA A 9 -31.85 -20.33 -3.25
CA ALA A 9 -30.83 -20.72 -4.22
C ALA A 9 -30.30 -19.52 -5.03
N GLY A 10 -30.39 -18.32 -4.45
CA GLY A 10 -29.85 -17.07 -5.00
C GLY A 10 -29.02 -16.24 -4.01
N LEU A 11 -28.60 -16.83 -2.88
CA LEU A 11 -27.84 -16.15 -1.82
C LEU A 11 -26.53 -16.88 -1.49
N GLU A 12 -25.82 -17.40 -2.49
CA GLU A 12 -24.39 -17.70 -2.33
C GLU A 12 -23.56 -16.47 -2.72
N HIS A 13 -23.77 -15.36 -2.01
CA HIS A 13 -22.76 -14.29 -1.92
C HIS A 13 -21.78 -14.65 -0.81
N THR A 14 -20.78 -15.45 -1.14
CA THR A 14 -19.58 -15.65 -0.31
C THR A 14 -18.96 -14.30 0.04
N ALA A 15 -18.80 -13.94 1.33
CA ALA A 15 -17.54 -13.33 1.87
C ALA A 15 -17.57 -12.79 3.32
N LEU A 16 -18.69 -12.66 4.05
CA LEU A 16 -18.67 -12.17 5.45
C LEU A 16 -19.55 -13.03 6.39
N PRO A 17 -19.10 -13.33 7.62
CA PRO A 17 -19.85 -14.19 8.56
C PRO A 17 -21.15 -13.55 9.08
N PHE A 18 -21.27 -12.22 8.98
CA PHE A 18 -22.46 -11.45 9.30
C PHE A 18 -22.41 -10.10 8.57
N ARG A 19 -23.58 -9.49 8.36
CA ARG A 19 -23.75 -8.23 7.61
C ARG A 19 -23.74 -7.03 8.57
N MET A 20 -23.19 -5.90 8.13
CA MET A 20 -23.14 -4.67 8.95
C MET A 20 -24.54 -4.15 9.27
N ALA A 21 -25.49 -4.28 8.33
CA ALA A 21 -26.87 -3.84 8.50
C ALA A 21 -27.60 -4.51 9.69
N ASN A 22 -27.13 -5.70 10.10
CA ASN A 22 -27.74 -6.48 11.18
C ASN A 22 -27.07 -6.24 12.54
N ILE A 23 -26.15 -5.27 12.64
CA ILE A 23 -25.44 -5.00 13.89
C ILE A 23 -26.13 -3.90 14.67
N GLU A 24 -26.60 -4.29 15.84
CA GLU A 24 -26.98 -3.32 16.87
C GLU A 24 -25.71 -2.66 17.46
N PRO A 25 -25.62 -1.32 17.44
CA PRO A 25 -24.48 -0.62 17.98
C PRO A 25 -24.39 -0.82 19.50
N ALA A 26 -23.17 -0.97 20.01
CA ALA A 26 -22.94 -1.11 21.46
C ALA A 26 -23.37 0.13 22.26
N LEU A 27 -23.45 1.29 21.61
CA LEU A 27 -23.89 2.55 22.20
C LEU A 27 -24.88 3.25 21.27
N THR A 28 -26.08 3.52 21.77
CA THR A 28 -27.08 4.34 21.08
C THR A 28 -26.92 5.80 21.47
N ILE A 29 -26.61 6.65 20.49
CA ILE A 29 -26.42 8.08 20.70
C ILE A 29 -27.75 8.81 20.46
N PRO A 30 -28.20 9.68 21.38
CA PRO A 30 -29.41 10.46 21.16
C PRO A 30 -29.32 11.31 19.88
N THR A 31 -30.39 11.32 19.10
CA THR A 31 -30.48 12.08 17.84
C THR A 31 -30.44 13.60 18.06
N THR A 32 -30.62 14.06 19.29
CA THR A 32 -30.57 15.48 19.69
C THR A 32 -29.15 16.06 19.72
N TRP A 33 -28.11 15.22 19.72
CA TRP A 33 -26.73 15.67 19.74
C TRP A 33 -26.20 16.02 18.33
N PRO A 34 -25.38 17.08 18.19
CA PRO A 34 -24.72 17.38 16.94
C PRO A 34 -23.82 16.20 16.53
N PHE A 35 -23.77 15.90 15.23
CA PHE A 35 -23.00 14.79 14.64
C PHE A 35 -23.44 13.37 15.06
N SER A 36 -24.59 13.21 15.73
CA SER A 36 -25.12 11.91 16.21
C SER A 36 -25.09 10.81 15.14
N VAL A 37 -25.52 11.11 13.91
CA VAL A 37 -25.52 10.16 12.77
C VAL A 37 -24.11 9.67 12.44
N GLY A 38 -23.14 10.57 12.37
CA GLY A 38 -21.75 10.23 12.03
C GLY A 38 -21.07 9.41 13.12
N ILE A 39 -21.27 9.78 14.39
CA ILE A 39 -20.70 9.04 15.52
C ILE A 39 -21.38 7.68 15.65
N GLN A 40 -22.69 7.60 15.44
CA GLN A 40 -23.41 6.33 15.49
C GLN A 40 -22.93 5.38 14.39
N ARG A 41 -22.74 5.87 13.16
CA ARG A 41 -22.12 5.10 12.08
C ARG A 41 -20.73 4.60 12.48
N MET A 42 -19.89 5.47 13.02
CA MET A 42 -18.54 5.12 13.47
C MET A 42 -18.58 4.00 14.54
N VAL A 43 -19.45 4.10 15.54
CA VAL A 43 -19.60 3.09 16.60
C VAL A 43 -20.10 1.75 16.03
N THR A 44 -21.05 1.77 15.09
CA THR A 44 -21.53 0.56 14.41
C THR A 44 -20.39 -0.10 13.63
N GLU A 45 -19.61 0.67 12.87
CA GLU A 45 -18.46 0.15 12.14
C GLU A 45 -17.40 -0.43 13.08
N PHE A 46 -17.06 0.25 14.18
CA PHE A 46 -16.14 -0.31 15.18
C PHE A 46 -16.67 -1.62 15.76
N THR A 47 -17.96 -1.70 16.05
CA THR A 47 -18.59 -2.93 16.55
C THR A 47 -18.52 -4.05 15.52
N PHE A 48 -18.76 -3.73 14.24
CA PHE A 48 -18.62 -4.66 13.11
C PHE A 48 -17.18 -5.19 13.02
N GLN A 49 -16.19 -4.30 12.95
CA GLN A 49 -14.78 -4.66 12.85
C GLN A 49 -14.34 -5.53 14.03
N TYR A 50 -14.76 -5.18 15.25
CA TYR A 50 -14.40 -5.92 16.45
C TYR A 50 -15.01 -7.32 16.51
N ARG A 51 -16.29 -7.47 16.13
CA ARG A 51 -16.91 -8.80 16.03
C ARG A 51 -16.19 -9.65 14.99
N LEU A 52 -15.79 -9.04 13.87
CA LEU A 52 -15.14 -9.73 12.77
C LEU A 52 -13.73 -10.18 13.16
N LEU A 53 -13.02 -9.30 13.88
CA LEU A 53 -11.71 -9.57 14.50
C LEU A 53 -11.78 -10.81 15.38
N ARG A 54 -12.77 -10.87 16.29
CA ARG A 54 -12.94 -12.00 17.21
C ARG A 54 -13.29 -13.30 16.51
N SER A 55 -14.02 -13.26 15.40
CA SER A 55 -14.38 -14.47 14.66
C SER A 55 -13.22 -15.05 13.84
N GLU A 56 -12.28 -14.21 13.39
CA GLU A 56 -11.25 -14.61 12.41
C GLU A 56 -9.83 -14.71 12.98
N TRP A 57 -9.57 -14.07 14.12
CA TRP A 57 -8.22 -14.07 14.69
C TRP A 57 -7.87 -15.42 15.33
N ASP A 58 -7.11 -16.20 14.56
CA ASP A 58 -6.49 -17.44 15.04
C ASP A 58 -5.30 -17.21 15.98
N LYS A 59 -4.84 -18.31 16.61
CA LYS A 59 -3.59 -18.40 17.38
C LYS A 59 -2.38 -17.77 16.68
N ARG A 60 -2.32 -17.82 15.35
CA ARG A 60 -1.23 -17.22 14.55
C ARG A 60 -1.14 -15.71 14.73
N HIS A 61 -2.28 -14.99 14.75
CA HIS A 61 -2.31 -13.54 14.94
C HIS A 61 -1.84 -13.15 16.35
N TYR A 62 -2.28 -13.90 17.37
CA TYR A 62 -1.85 -13.68 18.75
C TYR A 62 -0.37 -14.00 18.97
N MET A 63 0.16 -15.06 18.33
CA MET A 63 1.59 -15.36 18.38
C MET A 63 2.41 -14.26 17.71
N LEU A 64 1.95 -13.72 16.57
CA LEU A 64 2.60 -12.58 15.91
C LEU A 64 2.63 -11.35 16.84
N MET A 65 1.51 -11.04 17.48
CA MET A 65 1.42 -9.95 18.47
C MET A 65 2.39 -10.18 19.64
N LEU A 66 2.48 -11.41 20.15
CA LEU A 66 3.40 -11.76 21.23
C LEU A 66 4.86 -11.54 20.83
N PHE A 67 5.27 -11.97 19.63
CA PHE A 67 6.63 -11.74 19.13
C PHE A 67 6.95 -10.24 19.05
N GLY A 68 6.03 -9.43 18.52
CA GLY A 68 6.19 -7.97 18.48
C GLY A 68 6.30 -7.37 19.88
N ALA A 69 5.45 -7.80 20.81
CA ALA A 69 5.42 -7.29 22.19
C ALA A 69 6.71 -7.62 22.95
N VAL A 70 7.21 -8.86 22.83
CA VAL A 70 8.47 -9.27 23.45
C VAL A 70 9.65 -8.55 22.80
N ALA A 71 9.67 -8.41 21.47
CA ALA A 71 10.71 -7.66 20.78
C ALA A 71 10.79 -6.21 21.26
N PHE A 72 9.64 -5.55 21.37
CA PHE A 72 9.52 -4.18 21.86
C PHE A 72 9.96 -4.06 23.32
N LEU A 73 9.48 -4.91 24.22
CA LEU A 73 9.85 -4.88 25.64
C LEU A 73 11.36 -5.08 25.85
N LEU A 74 11.97 -6.03 25.12
CA LEU A 74 13.42 -6.23 25.18
C LEU A 74 14.20 -5.02 24.65
N GLY A 75 13.65 -4.26 23.71
CA GLY A 75 14.28 -3.01 23.24
C GLY A 75 14.11 -1.85 24.23
N SER A 76 12.91 -1.70 24.78
CA SER A 76 12.52 -0.56 25.62
C SER A 76 12.99 -0.67 27.08
N LEU A 77 13.16 -1.88 27.61
CA LEU A 77 13.53 -2.12 29.01
C LEU A 77 15.00 -2.54 29.15
N SER A 78 15.92 -1.70 28.66
CA SER A 78 17.36 -1.91 28.86
C SER A 78 17.82 -1.23 30.16
N PRO A 79 18.72 -1.86 30.95
CA PRO A 79 19.31 -1.20 32.11
C PRO A 79 20.03 0.11 31.75
N GLU A 80 20.58 0.26 30.53
CA GLU A 80 21.17 1.53 30.05
C GLU A 80 20.13 2.65 29.95
N ILE A 81 18.91 2.31 29.51
CA ILE A 81 17.83 3.30 29.41
C ILE A 81 17.41 3.74 30.82
N SER A 82 17.34 2.79 31.76
CA SER A 82 16.95 3.09 33.15
C SER A 82 18.04 3.76 34.00
N SER A 83 19.32 3.62 33.63
CA SER A 83 20.44 4.28 34.31
C SER A 83 20.80 5.63 33.66
N GLY A 84 20.28 5.91 32.45
CA GLY A 84 20.65 7.04 31.61
C GLY A 84 21.90 6.81 30.75
N GLY A 85 22.62 5.71 30.98
CA GLY A 85 23.86 5.37 30.28
C GLY A 85 24.98 6.40 30.48
N ASP A 86 26.11 6.19 29.81
CA ASP A 86 27.21 7.16 29.76
C ASP A 86 27.11 7.99 28.46
N ALA A 87 26.70 9.26 28.59
CA ALA A 87 26.54 10.17 27.46
C ALA A 87 27.86 10.56 26.77
N THR A 88 29.02 10.25 27.37
CA THR A 88 30.32 10.54 26.77
C THR A 88 30.77 9.47 25.78
N LEU A 89 30.14 8.30 25.80
CA LEU A 89 30.44 7.18 24.92
C LEU A 89 29.43 7.13 23.76
N ALA A 90 29.91 7.30 22.54
CA ALA A 90 29.09 7.28 21.33
C ALA A 90 29.70 6.43 20.22
N GLY A 91 28.87 6.02 19.25
CA GLY A 91 29.32 5.26 18.09
C GLY A 91 29.82 3.85 18.46
N MET A 92 30.92 3.43 17.83
CA MET A 92 31.49 2.09 18.04
C MET A 92 31.99 1.89 19.48
N GLU A 93 32.56 2.93 20.09
CA GLU A 93 33.06 2.88 21.47
C GLU A 93 31.91 2.65 22.46
N GLY A 94 30.80 3.36 22.26
CA GLY A 94 29.57 3.17 23.02
C GLY A 94 28.93 1.79 22.84
N ILE A 95 29.06 1.16 21.67
CA ILE A 95 28.57 -0.22 21.45
C ILE A 95 29.47 -1.23 22.18
N THR A 96 30.78 -1.01 22.20
CA THR A 96 31.73 -1.94 22.85
C THR A 96 31.75 -1.82 24.38
N SER A 97 31.26 -0.72 24.94
CA SER A 97 31.18 -0.51 26.40
C SER A 97 29.94 -1.13 27.05
N ILE A 98 28.97 -1.60 26.25
CA ILE A 98 27.73 -2.20 26.72
C ILE A 98 28.03 -3.52 27.44
N SER A 99 27.30 -3.81 28.53
CA SER A 99 27.43 -5.10 29.21
C SER A 99 27.04 -6.27 28.31
N GLY A 100 27.68 -7.43 28.49
CA GLY A 100 27.39 -8.62 27.67
C GLY A 100 25.90 -9.02 27.69
N PHE A 101 25.21 -8.86 28.82
CA PHE A 101 23.78 -9.13 28.93
C PHE A 101 22.94 -8.21 28.03
N GLN A 102 23.19 -6.90 28.07
CA GLN A 102 22.48 -5.92 27.24
C GLN A 102 22.76 -6.12 25.75
N PHE A 103 24.00 -6.48 25.40
CA PHE A 103 24.33 -6.83 24.02
C PHE A 103 23.45 -7.99 23.51
N PHE A 104 23.30 -9.07 24.29
CA PHE A 104 22.40 -10.16 23.94
C PHE A 104 20.93 -9.75 23.91
N GLN A 105 20.49 -8.90 24.83
CA GLN A 105 19.12 -8.37 24.87
C GLN A 105 18.78 -7.59 23.58
N ILE A 106 19.67 -6.70 23.14
CA ILE A 106 19.51 -5.92 21.89
C ILE A 106 19.52 -6.87 20.68
N LEU A 107 20.45 -7.82 20.63
CA LEU A 107 20.54 -8.77 19.53
C LEU A 107 19.26 -9.62 19.41
N ILE A 108 18.74 -10.12 20.53
CA ILE A 108 17.49 -10.90 20.55
C ILE A 108 16.31 -10.02 20.13
N SER A 109 16.23 -8.77 20.60
CA SER A 109 15.19 -7.82 20.19
C SER A 109 15.18 -7.62 18.67
N ILE A 110 16.35 -7.41 18.04
CA ILE A 110 16.49 -7.24 16.58
C ILE A 110 16.05 -8.51 15.84
N LEU A 111 16.44 -9.69 16.32
CA LEU A 111 16.04 -10.96 15.73
C LEU A 111 14.52 -11.17 15.80
N LEU A 112 13.90 -10.85 16.94
CA LEU A 112 12.45 -10.95 17.13
C LEU A 112 11.68 -9.92 16.30
N TRP A 113 12.18 -8.70 16.15
CA TRP A 113 11.60 -7.71 15.23
C TRP A 113 11.68 -8.15 13.77
N SER A 114 12.81 -8.74 13.37
CA SER A 114 12.98 -9.30 12.03
C SER A 114 12.03 -10.48 11.78
N TRP A 115 11.86 -11.35 12.78
CA TRP A 115 10.90 -12.45 12.74
C TRP A 115 9.45 -11.96 12.68
N PHE A 116 9.10 -10.95 13.49
CA PHE A 116 7.81 -10.28 13.47
C PHE A 116 7.51 -9.72 12.08
N LEU A 117 8.44 -8.98 11.49
CA LEU A 117 8.28 -8.42 10.15
C LEU A 117 8.10 -9.52 9.09
N TYR A 118 8.94 -10.55 9.13
CA TYR A 118 8.84 -11.70 8.22
C TYR A 118 7.46 -12.37 8.28
N GLN A 119 6.98 -12.66 9.49
CA GLN A 119 5.68 -13.27 9.72
C GLN A 119 4.53 -12.33 9.30
N ALA A 120 4.59 -11.04 9.63
CA ALA A 120 3.58 -10.07 9.23
C ALA A 120 3.46 -9.97 7.70
N VAL A 121 4.60 -9.96 6.99
CA VAL A 121 4.64 -9.89 5.51
C VAL A 121 4.10 -11.16 4.83
N ILE A 122 4.21 -12.32 5.47
CA ILE A 122 3.64 -13.57 4.97
C ILE A 122 2.14 -13.67 5.29
N MET A 123 1.75 -13.23 6.49
CA MET A 123 0.37 -13.24 6.95
C MET A 123 -0.49 -12.23 6.17
N PHE A 124 0.11 -11.09 5.79
CA PHE A 124 -0.59 -10.02 5.08
C PHE A 124 -0.03 -9.78 3.67
N PRO A 125 -0.21 -10.72 2.71
CA PRO A 125 0.40 -10.63 1.38
C PRO A 125 -0.06 -9.42 0.55
N ILE A 126 -1.31 -8.98 0.69
CA ILE A 126 -1.83 -7.80 -0.03
C ILE A 126 -1.19 -6.52 0.51
N MET A 127 -0.94 -6.50 1.81
CA MET A 127 -0.31 -5.38 2.52
C MET A 127 1.22 -5.51 2.62
N ARG A 128 1.86 -6.45 1.91
CA ARG A 128 3.29 -6.78 2.10
C ARG A 128 4.20 -5.55 2.05
N VAL A 129 4.07 -4.74 1.00
CA VAL A 129 4.89 -3.52 0.83
C VAL A 129 4.54 -2.50 1.92
N HIS A 130 3.25 -2.35 2.21
CA HIS A 130 2.78 -1.40 3.22
C HIS A 130 3.17 -1.78 4.65
N THR A 131 3.29 -3.08 4.95
CA THR A 131 3.78 -3.60 6.23
C THR A 131 5.21 -3.14 6.49
N VAL A 132 6.09 -3.30 5.48
CA VAL A 132 7.47 -2.83 5.55
C VAL A 132 7.50 -1.31 5.69
N SER A 133 6.74 -0.58 4.87
CA SER A 133 6.76 0.88 4.91
C SER A 133 6.25 1.44 6.25
N LEU A 134 5.19 0.87 6.85
CA LEU A 134 4.65 1.34 8.13
C LEU A 134 5.65 1.13 9.28
N LEU A 135 6.39 0.03 9.29
CA LEU A 135 7.47 -0.18 10.27
C LEU A 135 8.65 0.77 10.06
N ILE A 136 8.99 1.09 8.81
CA ILE A 136 9.98 2.15 8.52
C ILE A 136 9.47 3.50 9.01
N MET A 137 8.20 3.85 8.75
CA MET A 137 7.61 5.12 9.21
C MET A 137 7.63 5.25 10.73
N TRP A 138 7.39 4.16 11.47
CA TRP A 138 7.53 4.14 12.92
C TRP A 138 8.94 4.59 13.35
N ASN A 139 9.98 4.04 12.72
CA ASN A 139 11.37 4.41 13.00
C ASN A 139 11.70 5.85 12.57
N ILE A 140 11.09 6.34 11.48
CA ILE A 140 11.24 7.75 11.08
C ILE A 140 10.65 8.70 12.13
N PHE A 141 9.50 8.35 12.73
CA PHE A 141 8.97 9.13 13.86
C PHE A 141 9.88 9.08 15.08
N MET A 142 10.49 7.93 15.38
CA MET A 142 11.48 7.86 16.46
C MET A 142 12.66 8.80 16.18
N ALA A 143 13.22 8.73 14.97
CA ALA A 143 14.32 9.61 14.55
C ALA A 143 13.92 11.09 14.60
N SER A 144 12.71 11.46 14.17
CA SER A 144 12.24 12.85 14.25
C SER A 144 12.17 13.35 15.69
N GLN A 145 11.72 12.50 16.63
CA GLN A 145 11.68 12.87 18.05
C GLN A 145 13.09 13.06 18.62
N VAL A 146 14.07 12.24 18.23
CA VAL A 146 15.49 12.43 18.60
C VAL A 146 16.00 13.79 18.14
N PHE A 147 15.74 14.18 16.89
CA PHE A 147 16.15 15.49 16.38
C PHE A 147 15.48 16.66 17.11
N TYR A 148 14.22 16.53 17.51
CA TYR A 148 13.56 17.57 18.31
C TYR A 148 14.20 17.75 19.69
N HIS A 149 14.58 16.65 20.35
CA HIS A 149 15.11 16.69 21.72
C HIS A 149 16.62 16.93 21.80
N GLN A 150 17.37 16.75 20.71
CA GLN A 150 18.83 16.92 20.69
C GLN A 150 19.26 18.30 21.22
N ASN A 151 18.60 19.37 20.75
CA ASN A 151 18.89 20.74 21.17
C ASN A 151 17.81 21.31 22.12
N ASN A 152 16.68 20.62 22.29
CA ASN A 152 15.55 21.06 23.11
C ASN A 152 15.06 19.92 24.04
N PRO A 153 15.75 19.63 25.15
CA PRO A 153 15.44 18.48 26.01
C PRO A 153 14.02 18.45 26.58
N THR A 154 13.36 19.60 26.67
CA THR A 154 11.99 19.79 27.21
C THR A 154 10.92 19.97 26.12
N PHE A 155 11.22 19.59 24.88
CA PHE A 155 10.28 19.67 23.76
C PHE A 155 8.91 19.04 24.12
N PRO A 156 7.76 19.72 23.90
CA PRO A 156 7.58 20.93 23.07
C PRO A 156 7.56 22.28 23.81
N LEU A 157 7.96 22.37 25.08
CA LEU A 157 7.74 23.58 25.90
C LEU A 157 8.72 24.73 25.60
N SER A 158 10.02 24.45 25.43
CA SER A 158 11.00 25.46 25.00
C SER A 158 11.55 25.10 23.63
N ILE A 159 11.09 25.82 22.61
CA ILE A 159 11.36 25.52 21.20
C ILE A 159 12.12 26.66 20.53
N ASN A 160 13.29 26.34 19.97
CA ASN A 160 13.94 27.15 18.95
C ASN A 160 13.58 26.61 17.55
N PRO A 161 12.84 27.35 16.71
CA PRO A 161 12.41 26.87 15.40
C PRO A 161 13.55 26.43 14.46
N ALA A 162 14.72 27.05 14.57
CA ALA A 162 15.88 26.70 13.75
C ALA A 162 16.35 25.26 14.01
N ASP A 163 16.29 24.82 15.27
CA ASP A 163 16.73 23.50 15.70
C ASP A 163 15.73 22.37 15.36
N MET A 164 14.50 22.74 14.95
CA MET A 164 13.44 21.79 14.65
C MET A 164 13.35 21.37 13.18
N MET A 165 14.17 21.96 12.30
CA MET A 165 14.04 21.80 10.86
C MET A 165 14.18 20.33 10.42
N SER A 166 15.18 19.61 10.93
CA SER A 166 15.45 18.21 10.59
C SER A 166 14.32 17.28 11.04
N GLY A 167 13.87 17.41 12.30
CA GLY A 167 12.74 16.65 12.82
C GLY A 167 11.46 16.89 12.03
N THR A 168 11.19 18.15 11.68
CA THR A 168 10.00 18.55 10.90
C THR A 168 10.03 18.00 9.48
N LEU A 169 11.17 18.03 8.81
CA LEU A 169 11.33 17.43 7.49
C LEU A 169 10.99 15.93 7.51
N LEU A 170 11.50 15.19 8.50
CA LEU A 170 11.20 13.75 8.65
C LEU A 170 9.71 13.49 8.88
N VAL A 171 9.06 14.29 9.74
CA VAL A 171 7.61 14.19 9.98
C VAL A 171 6.83 14.49 8.70
N MET A 172 7.22 15.49 7.91
CA MET A 172 6.57 15.81 6.64
C MET A 172 6.71 14.68 5.62
N VAL A 173 7.91 14.12 5.47
CA VAL A 173 8.15 12.97 4.57
C VAL A 173 7.34 11.76 5.02
N ALA A 174 7.32 11.45 6.32
CA ALA A 174 6.51 10.36 6.84
C ALA A 174 5.01 10.61 6.62
N GLY A 175 4.54 11.83 6.91
CA GLY A 175 3.15 12.24 6.70
C GLY A 175 2.71 12.13 5.24
N PHE A 176 3.58 12.49 4.30
CA PHE A 176 3.34 12.31 2.87
C PHE A 176 3.12 10.83 2.52
N PHE A 177 4.04 9.94 2.90
CA PHE A 177 3.89 8.51 2.60
C PHE A 177 2.69 7.86 3.30
N LEU A 178 2.38 8.27 4.53
CA LEU A 178 1.21 7.80 5.27
C LEU A 178 -0.09 8.26 4.63
N TYR A 179 -0.14 9.49 4.12
CA TYR A 179 -1.27 9.99 3.35
C TYR A 179 -1.49 9.18 2.07
N PHE A 180 -0.41 8.92 1.31
CA PHE A 180 -0.49 8.08 0.11
C PHE A 180 -0.94 6.65 0.43
N PHE A 181 -0.45 6.08 1.53
CA PHE A 181 -0.91 4.78 2.01
C PHE A 181 -2.41 4.79 2.33
N TRP A 182 -2.86 5.74 3.15
CA TRP A 182 -4.27 5.88 3.51
C TRP A 182 -5.15 6.04 2.26
N LYS A 183 -4.75 6.91 1.34
CA LYS A 183 -5.43 7.12 0.06
C LYS A 183 -5.48 5.86 -0.81
N ALA A 184 -4.37 5.14 -0.93
CA ALA A 184 -4.30 3.92 -1.73
C ALA A 184 -5.27 2.85 -1.21
N VAL A 185 -5.38 2.68 0.11
CA VAL A 185 -6.30 1.71 0.72
C VAL A 185 -7.76 2.08 0.43
N VAL A 186 -8.13 3.34 0.65
CA VAL A 186 -9.51 3.81 0.41
C VAL A 186 -9.89 3.68 -1.07
N GLU A 187 -9.02 4.11 -1.97
CA GLU A 187 -9.27 4.05 -3.42
C GLU A 187 -9.32 2.61 -3.96
N THR A 188 -8.46 1.72 -3.45
CA THR A 188 -8.48 0.30 -3.83
C THR A 188 -9.78 -0.36 -3.39
N ARG A 189 -10.28 -0.02 -2.20
CA ARG A 189 -11.58 -0.49 -1.72
C ARG A 189 -12.71 -0.01 -2.60
N ASP A 190 -12.74 1.28 -2.93
CA ASP A 190 -13.80 1.84 -3.77
C ASP A 190 -13.85 1.11 -5.13
N LEU A 191 -12.68 0.92 -5.74
CA LEU A 191 -12.54 0.15 -6.98
C LEU A 191 -12.96 -1.32 -6.82
N HIS A 192 -12.64 -1.95 -5.70
CA HIS A 192 -13.05 -3.33 -5.42
C HIS A 192 -14.58 -3.48 -5.42
N VAL A 193 -15.28 -2.55 -4.76
CA VAL A 193 -16.75 -2.53 -4.73
C VAL A 193 -17.32 -2.29 -6.14
N GLU A 194 -16.77 -1.32 -6.87
CA GLU A 194 -17.20 -0.99 -8.24
C GLU A 194 -17.02 -2.16 -9.23
N VAL A 195 -16.00 -3.00 -9.06
CA VAL A 195 -15.69 -4.11 -9.98
C VAL A 195 -16.36 -5.42 -9.57
N HIS A 196 -16.39 -5.75 -8.27
CA HIS A 196 -16.82 -7.06 -7.79
C HIS A 196 -18.24 -7.09 -7.23
N HIS A 197 -18.78 -5.93 -6.85
CA HIS A 197 -20.10 -5.79 -6.26
C HIS A 197 -21.02 -4.88 -7.09
N LEU A 198 -20.72 -4.73 -8.39
CA LEU A 198 -21.55 -3.97 -9.31
C LEU A 198 -22.93 -4.62 -9.43
N HIS A 199 -23.97 -3.84 -9.15
CA HIS A 199 -25.35 -4.26 -9.32
C HIS A 199 -26.17 -3.13 -9.95
N GLU A 200 -27.09 -3.50 -10.83
CA GLU A 200 -28.05 -2.56 -11.46
C GLU A 200 -28.92 -1.81 -10.43
N ASP A 201 -29.21 -2.40 -9.26
CA ASP A 201 -29.94 -1.71 -8.18
C ASP A 201 -28.98 -0.90 -7.31
N VAL A 202 -29.16 0.42 -7.33
CA VAL A 202 -28.40 1.39 -6.52
C VAL A 202 -28.46 1.08 -5.03
N ARG A 203 -29.56 0.50 -4.52
CA ARG A 203 -29.70 0.19 -3.09
C ARG A 203 -28.80 -0.95 -2.65
N VAL A 204 -28.65 -1.95 -3.52
CA VAL A 204 -27.76 -3.08 -3.25
C VAL A 204 -26.31 -2.59 -3.30
N MET A 205 -25.97 -1.75 -4.27
CA MET A 205 -24.65 -1.12 -4.35
C MET A 205 -24.33 -0.25 -3.12
N GLU A 206 -25.28 0.58 -2.65
CA GLU A 206 -25.12 1.39 -1.44
C GLU A 206 -24.91 0.53 -0.18
N ALA A 207 -25.62 -0.59 -0.07
CA ALA A 207 -25.45 -1.54 1.02
C ALA A 207 -24.05 -2.18 1.00
N GLU A 208 -23.57 -2.62 -0.16
CA GLU A 208 -22.23 -3.20 -0.31
C GLU A 208 -21.12 -2.17 -0.04
N MET A 209 -21.31 -0.91 -0.45
CA MET A 209 -20.38 0.18 -0.16
C MET A 209 -20.35 0.52 1.35
N ALA A 210 -21.50 0.44 2.03
CA ALA A 210 -21.58 0.61 3.47
C ALA A 210 -20.89 -0.53 4.23
N GLU A 211 -21.03 -1.78 3.78
CA GLU A 211 -20.36 -2.93 4.40
C GLU A 211 -18.84 -2.91 4.25
N HIS A 212 -18.35 -2.39 3.11
CA HIS A 212 -16.92 -2.18 2.88
C HIS A 212 -16.43 -0.81 3.36
N SER A 213 -17.18 -0.13 4.24
CA SER A 213 -16.78 1.18 4.77
C SER A 213 -15.46 1.11 5.54
N LEU A 214 -14.57 2.07 5.26
CA LEU A 214 -13.25 2.22 5.90
C LEU A 214 -13.21 3.39 6.88
N MET A 215 -14.36 3.89 7.35
CA MET A 215 -14.40 5.03 8.26
C MET A 215 -13.80 4.65 9.63
N ALA A 216 -14.24 3.55 10.25
CA ALA A 216 -13.65 3.07 11.50
C ALA A 216 -12.18 2.63 11.33
N TRP A 217 -11.81 2.09 10.16
CA TRP A 217 -10.41 1.75 9.86
C TRP A 217 -9.54 3.01 9.78
N SER A 218 -10.02 4.09 9.18
CA SER A 218 -9.29 5.37 9.11
C SER A 218 -9.03 5.94 10.51
N TRP A 219 -10.00 5.84 11.41
CA TRP A 219 -9.80 6.21 12.81
C TRP A 219 -8.83 5.30 13.54
N THR A 220 -8.86 3.99 13.25
CA THR A 220 -7.87 3.04 13.79
C THR A 220 -6.45 3.37 13.31
N PHE A 221 -6.30 3.77 12.05
CA PHE A 221 -5.02 4.21 11.48
C PHE A 221 -4.51 5.50 12.14
N ILE A 222 -5.39 6.50 12.34
CA ILE A 222 -5.06 7.72 13.09
C ILE A 222 -4.69 7.39 14.54
N GLY A 223 -5.43 6.48 15.19
CA GLY A 223 -5.15 5.99 16.53
C GLY A 223 -3.79 5.31 16.64
N TRP A 224 -3.44 4.47 15.65
CA TRP A 224 -2.10 3.87 15.56
C TRP A 224 -1.01 4.94 15.44
N LEU A 225 -1.20 5.94 14.58
CA LEU A 225 -0.27 7.04 14.42
C LEU A 225 -0.08 7.83 15.73
N ALA A 226 -1.17 8.13 16.43
CA ALA A 226 -1.12 8.80 17.72
C ALA A 226 -0.34 7.97 18.76
N LEU A 227 -0.59 6.66 18.85
CA LEU A 227 0.13 5.75 19.74
C LEU A 227 1.64 5.71 19.43
N VAL A 228 2.01 5.65 18.14
CA VAL A 228 3.41 5.69 17.72
C VAL A 228 4.07 7.01 18.12
N ILE A 229 3.45 8.15 17.81
CA ILE A 229 4.00 9.47 18.16
C ILE A 229 4.12 9.64 19.68
N THR A 230 3.10 9.25 20.44
CA THR A 230 3.14 9.29 21.90
C THR A 230 4.24 8.40 22.46
N SER A 231 4.38 7.17 21.95
CA SER A 231 5.43 6.25 22.39
C SER A 231 6.81 6.80 22.08
N THR A 232 7.07 7.28 20.86
CA THR A 232 8.39 7.79 20.47
C THR A 232 8.73 9.08 21.20
N TRP A 233 7.78 10.01 21.35
CA TRP A 233 7.97 11.23 22.13
C TRP A 233 8.31 10.89 23.59
N ALA A 234 7.49 10.06 24.25
CA ALA A 234 7.71 9.70 25.65
C ALA A 234 9.05 8.98 25.89
N GLY A 235 9.45 8.12 24.95
CA GLY A 235 10.71 7.39 25.02
C GLY A 235 11.92 8.31 24.90
N VAL A 236 11.93 9.20 23.89
CA VAL A 236 13.04 10.15 23.72
C VAL A 236 13.07 11.17 24.85
N HIS A 237 11.91 11.67 25.29
CA HIS A 237 11.83 12.63 26.38
C HIS A 237 12.34 12.06 27.70
N HIS A 238 12.05 10.78 27.97
CA HIS A 238 12.59 10.08 29.14
C HIS A 238 14.13 10.05 29.15
N VAL A 239 14.74 9.87 27.97
CA VAL A 239 16.21 9.83 27.83
C VAL A 239 16.82 11.23 27.87
N SER A 240 16.13 12.26 27.35
CA SER A 240 16.67 13.63 27.27
C SER A 240 16.70 14.37 28.62
N THR A 241 15.84 14.02 29.59
CA THR A 241 15.77 14.68 30.91
C THR A 241 16.75 14.09 31.93
N TYR A 242 18.01 13.90 31.53
CA TYR A 242 19.07 13.25 32.33
C TYR A 242 19.05 13.68 33.82
N GLY A 243 18.95 12.71 34.75
CA GLY A 243 18.95 12.95 36.20
C GLY A 243 17.57 13.10 36.88
N GLU A 244 16.53 13.52 36.16
CA GLU A 244 15.15 13.65 36.69
C GLU A 244 14.17 12.66 36.04
N GLN A 245 14.68 11.55 35.48
CA GLN A 245 13.95 10.56 34.67
C GLN A 245 12.61 10.13 35.29
N PRO A 246 11.48 10.74 34.87
CA PRO A 246 10.21 10.44 35.49
C PRO A 246 9.73 9.09 34.95
N LEU A 247 9.54 8.13 35.86
CA LEU A 247 9.10 6.77 35.53
C LEU A 247 7.78 6.75 34.73
N LEU A 248 6.95 7.79 34.88
CA LEU A 248 5.71 7.97 34.11
C LEU A 248 5.96 8.03 32.60
N LEU A 249 7.05 8.64 32.13
CA LEU A 249 7.36 8.71 30.70
C LEU A 249 7.77 7.35 30.15
N LEU A 250 8.52 6.56 30.94
CA LEU A 250 8.84 5.18 30.57
C LEU A 250 7.58 4.32 30.51
N ILE A 251 6.66 4.45 31.48
CA ILE A 251 5.35 3.77 31.45
C ILE A 251 4.56 4.19 30.20
N LEU A 252 4.52 5.48 29.87
CA LEU A 252 3.81 5.99 28.71
C LEU A 252 4.42 5.45 27.41
N HIS A 253 5.75 5.45 27.28
CA HIS A 253 6.47 4.86 26.15
C HIS A 253 6.11 3.38 25.96
N VAL A 254 6.18 2.61 27.05
CA VAL A 254 5.95 1.16 27.03
C VAL A 254 4.48 0.84 26.74
N SER A 255 3.54 1.49 27.42
CA SER A 255 2.11 1.23 27.24
C SER A 255 1.61 1.65 25.85
N ALA A 256 2.02 2.83 25.36
CA ALA A 256 1.64 3.28 24.02
C ALA A 256 2.27 2.40 22.93
N GLY A 257 3.53 1.99 23.09
CA GLY A 257 4.23 1.11 22.14
C GLY A 257 3.70 -0.33 22.15
N LEU A 258 3.30 -0.85 23.31
CA LEU A 258 2.61 -2.15 23.38
C LEU A 258 1.23 -2.08 22.75
N ALA A 259 0.50 -0.98 22.90
CA ALA A 259 -0.82 -0.79 22.28
C ALA A 259 -0.74 -0.55 20.76
N SER A 260 0.35 0.02 20.24
CA SER A 260 0.50 0.25 18.80
C SER A 260 0.74 -1.05 18.01
N ILE A 261 1.30 -2.10 18.61
CA ILE A 261 1.48 -3.41 17.96
C ILE A 261 0.15 -4.07 17.53
N PRO A 262 -0.82 -4.34 18.44
CA PRO A 262 -2.10 -4.91 18.02
C PRO A 262 -2.86 -3.96 17.09
N THR A 263 -2.76 -2.64 17.30
CA THR A 263 -3.40 -1.65 16.43
C THR A 263 -2.80 -1.68 15.01
N LEU A 264 -1.48 -1.85 14.87
CA LEU A 264 -0.81 -2.04 13.58
C LEU A 264 -1.35 -3.29 12.87
N LEU A 265 -1.48 -4.41 13.60
CA LEU A 265 -2.03 -5.64 13.03
C LEU A 265 -3.48 -5.45 12.55
N ILE A 266 -4.30 -4.67 13.27
CA ILE A 266 -5.67 -4.33 12.83
C ILE A 266 -5.64 -3.47 11.56
N VAL A 267 -4.75 -2.46 11.50
CA VAL A 267 -4.56 -1.60 10.33
C VAL A 267 -4.18 -2.42 9.09
N LEU A 268 -3.37 -3.45 9.24
CA LEU A 268 -2.96 -4.36 8.16
C LEU A 268 -4.05 -5.39 7.80
N TRP A 269 -4.68 -5.98 8.81
CA TRP A 269 -5.64 -7.07 8.63
C TRP A 269 -6.92 -6.62 7.93
N PHE A 270 -7.52 -5.50 8.35
CA PHE A 270 -8.86 -5.13 7.91
C PHE A 270 -8.96 -4.86 6.39
N PRO A 271 -8.08 -4.06 5.75
CA PRO A 271 -8.12 -3.87 4.31
C PRO A 271 -7.89 -5.17 3.53
N GLN A 272 -6.94 -6.01 3.96
CA GLN A 272 -6.70 -7.30 3.32
C GLN A 272 -7.95 -8.20 3.38
N ARG A 273 -8.64 -8.18 4.52
CA ARG A 273 -9.84 -8.98 4.71
C ARG A 273 -10.99 -8.54 3.82
N MET A 274 -11.14 -7.23 3.64
CA MET A 274 -12.18 -6.64 2.79
C MET A 274 -11.88 -6.79 1.30
N LEU A 275 -10.60 -6.77 0.90
CA LEU A 275 -10.21 -6.81 -0.51
C LEU A 275 -10.08 -8.24 -1.09
N GLY A 276 -9.93 -9.25 -0.23
CA GLY A 276 -9.76 -10.66 -0.64
C GLY A 276 -8.43 -10.94 -1.36
N GLY A 277 -8.03 -12.20 -1.52
CA GLY A 277 -6.65 -12.60 -1.83
C GLY A 277 -6.00 -12.16 -3.17
N LYS A 278 -6.73 -11.49 -4.07
CA LYS A 278 -6.24 -11.12 -5.43
C LYS A 278 -6.01 -9.64 -5.64
N ALA A 279 -6.42 -8.77 -4.72
CA ALA A 279 -6.29 -7.34 -4.87
C ALA A 279 -4.83 -6.86 -4.71
N ARG A 280 -4.46 -5.79 -5.43
CA ARG A 280 -3.21 -5.03 -5.20
C ARG A 280 -3.58 -3.62 -4.79
N ILE A 281 -3.05 -3.15 -3.66
CA ILE A 281 -3.37 -1.82 -3.13
C ILE A 281 -2.55 -0.76 -3.84
N ARG A 282 -3.24 0.13 -4.54
CA ARG A 282 -2.66 1.19 -5.39
C ARG A 282 -3.61 2.39 -5.43
N THR A 283 -3.08 3.59 -5.68
CA THR A 283 -3.91 4.76 -5.97
C THR A 283 -4.45 4.69 -7.41
N LYS A 284 -5.58 5.36 -7.69
CA LYS A 284 -6.17 5.44 -9.04
C LYS A 284 -5.16 6.01 -10.06
N ALA A 285 -4.40 7.02 -9.66
CA ALA A 285 -3.34 7.61 -10.51
C ALA A 285 -2.21 6.62 -10.82
N ALA A 286 -1.80 5.77 -9.87
CA ALA A 286 -0.77 4.76 -10.12
C ALA A 286 -1.27 3.66 -11.06
N LEU A 287 -2.55 3.28 -10.96
CA LEU A 287 -3.18 2.34 -11.89
C LEU A 287 -3.26 2.93 -13.30
N GLN A 288 -3.66 4.18 -13.45
CA GLN A 288 -3.67 4.88 -14.74
C GLN A 288 -2.26 4.97 -15.34
N ALA A 289 -1.26 5.37 -14.55
CA ALA A 289 0.12 5.44 -15.03
C ALA A 289 0.68 4.08 -15.50
N GLU A 290 0.30 2.98 -14.84
CA GLU A 290 0.67 1.62 -15.28
C GLU A 290 -0.09 1.20 -16.55
N GLN A 291 -1.37 1.56 -16.67
CA GLN A 291 -2.14 1.36 -17.90
C GLN A 291 -1.50 2.13 -19.06
N ASP A 292 -1.19 3.41 -18.87
CA ASP A 292 -0.53 4.25 -19.86
C ASP A 292 0.86 3.69 -20.24
N LEU A 293 1.65 3.24 -19.26
CA LEU A 293 2.93 2.60 -19.52
C LEU A 293 2.76 1.27 -20.26
N SER A 294 1.74 0.48 -19.94
CA SER A 294 1.45 -0.79 -20.63
C SER A 294 1.01 -0.57 -22.08
N LEU A 295 0.27 0.51 -22.34
CA LEU A 295 -0.10 0.95 -23.69
C LEU A 295 1.12 1.45 -24.47
N GLN A 296 2.08 2.10 -23.80
CA GLN A 296 3.35 2.53 -24.43
C GLN A 296 4.33 1.37 -24.67
N THR A 297 4.37 0.36 -23.80
CA THR A 297 5.28 -0.80 -23.93
C THR A 297 4.70 -1.88 -24.84
N GLY A 298 3.38 -1.86 -25.05
CA GLY A 298 2.75 -2.54 -26.16
C GLY A 298 3.18 -1.88 -27.45
N GLN A 299 4.30 -2.34 -28.03
CA GLN A 299 4.46 -2.31 -29.47
C GLN A 299 3.17 -2.86 -30.05
N HIS A 300 2.30 -1.98 -30.55
CA HIS A 300 1.28 -2.36 -31.50
C HIS A 300 2.03 -2.89 -32.73
N THR A 301 2.49 -4.14 -32.68
CA THR A 301 2.61 -4.93 -33.89
C THR A 301 1.18 -5.17 -34.33
N THR A 302 0.54 -4.15 -34.90
CA THR A 302 -0.58 -4.37 -35.80
C THR A 302 -0.02 -5.29 -36.86
N GLU A 303 -0.32 -6.58 -36.75
CA GLU A 303 0.03 -7.56 -37.77
C GLU A 303 -0.54 -7.02 -39.08
N SER A 304 0.34 -6.66 -40.01
CA SER A 304 -0.08 -6.14 -41.29
C SER A 304 -0.69 -7.28 -42.09
N GLY A 305 -1.92 -7.07 -42.55
CA GLY A 305 -2.71 -8.07 -43.25
C GLY A 305 -2.97 -7.62 -44.68
N CYS A 306 -2.96 -8.56 -45.63
CA CYS A 306 -3.42 -8.24 -46.98
C CYS A 306 -4.90 -7.84 -46.98
N PRO A 307 -5.29 -6.70 -47.59
CA PRO A 307 -6.68 -6.24 -47.59
C PRO A 307 -7.66 -7.23 -48.24
N GLU A 308 -7.17 -8.07 -49.15
CA GLU A 308 -8.01 -9.02 -49.92
C GLU A 308 -8.04 -10.44 -49.34
N CYS A 309 -6.96 -10.89 -48.70
CA CYS A 309 -6.86 -12.28 -48.21
C CYS A 309 -6.51 -12.42 -46.72
N ALA A 310 -6.36 -11.30 -46.00
CA ALA A 310 -6.02 -11.19 -44.59
C ALA A 310 -4.75 -11.95 -44.14
N LYS A 311 -3.96 -12.49 -45.08
CA LYS A 311 -2.71 -13.17 -44.75
C LYS A 311 -1.63 -12.16 -44.35
N PRO A 312 -0.76 -12.52 -43.39
CA PRO A 312 0.24 -11.62 -42.88
C PRO A 312 1.28 -11.27 -43.95
N VAL A 313 1.67 -10.00 -43.99
CA VAL A 313 2.73 -9.47 -44.86
C VAL A 313 3.87 -8.98 -43.95
N PRO A 314 5.15 -9.08 -44.36
CA PRO A 314 6.27 -8.61 -43.53
C PRO A 314 6.39 -7.08 -43.60
N LEU A 315 5.38 -6.36 -43.12
CA LEU A 315 5.33 -4.90 -43.06
C LEU A 315 5.14 -4.46 -41.61
N THR A 316 6.00 -3.56 -41.13
CA THR A 316 5.96 -3.06 -39.74
C THR A 316 5.87 -1.54 -39.74
N ARG A 317 5.26 -0.97 -38.70
CA ARG A 317 5.21 0.49 -38.48
C ARG A 317 6.22 0.85 -37.38
N SER A 318 7.09 1.81 -37.65
CA SER A 318 8.03 2.36 -36.67
C SER A 318 7.32 3.34 -35.72
N GLU A 319 7.94 3.68 -34.60
CA GLU A 319 7.46 4.67 -33.63
C GLU A 319 7.26 6.06 -34.26
N ASP A 320 8.07 6.40 -35.27
CA ASP A 320 7.95 7.63 -36.06
C ASP A 320 6.78 7.61 -37.06
N GLY A 321 5.99 6.53 -37.10
CA GLY A 321 4.84 6.36 -37.98
C GLY A 321 5.18 5.91 -39.40
N THR A 322 6.47 5.72 -39.73
CA THR A 322 6.93 5.23 -41.04
C THR A 322 6.73 3.73 -41.19
N LEU A 323 6.40 3.29 -42.41
CA LEU A 323 6.24 1.87 -42.74
C LEU A 323 7.55 1.27 -43.22
N HIS A 324 7.92 0.12 -42.68
CA HIS A 324 9.14 -0.62 -42.97
C HIS A 324 8.83 -1.99 -43.58
N HIS A 325 9.50 -2.30 -44.69
CA HIS A 325 9.39 -3.59 -45.37
C HIS A 325 10.80 -4.10 -45.71
N PRO A 326 11.04 -5.43 -45.73
CA PRO A 326 12.27 -5.99 -46.28
C PRO A 326 12.48 -5.52 -47.72
N CYS A 327 13.71 -5.12 -48.05
CA CYS A 327 14.03 -4.61 -49.37
C CYS A 327 13.62 -5.62 -50.46
N MET A 328 12.93 -5.18 -51.51
CA MET A 328 12.52 -6.03 -52.64
C MET A 328 13.61 -6.21 -53.70
N ALA A 329 14.81 -5.68 -53.48
CA ALA A 329 15.94 -5.87 -54.39
C ALA A 329 16.50 -7.29 -54.27
N GLU A 330 16.78 -7.93 -55.42
CA GLU A 330 17.43 -9.24 -55.46
C GLU A 330 18.70 -9.26 -54.60
N GLY A 331 18.74 -10.15 -53.61
CA GLY A 331 19.87 -10.32 -52.69
C GLY A 331 19.94 -9.36 -51.50
N CYS A 332 18.96 -8.48 -51.29
CA CYS A 332 18.92 -7.56 -50.14
C CYS A 332 17.77 -7.90 -49.18
N SER A 333 18.05 -8.08 -47.90
CA SER A 333 17.04 -8.34 -46.86
C SER A 333 16.94 -7.22 -45.81
N ALA A 334 17.53 -6.05 -46.09
CA ALA A 334 17.50 -4.91 -45.18
C ALA A 334 16.06 -4.41 -44.96
N SER A 335 15.71 -4.09 -43.71
CA SER A 335 14.46 -3.37 -43.43
C SER A 335 14.59 -1.92 -43.86
N VAL A 336 13.75 -1.46 -44.78
CA VAL A 336 13.82 -0.12 -45.39
C VAL A 336 12.45 0.55 -45.28
N ALA A 337 12.45 1.86 -45.03
CA ALA A 337 11.22 2.63 -45.04
C ALA A 337 10.65 2.71 -46.47
N VAL A 338 9.37 2.38 -46.62
CA VAL A 338 8.63 2.39 -47.88
C VAL A 338 8.74 3.78 -48.52
N GLY A 339 9.10 3.84 -49.81
CA GLY A 339 9.30 5.09 -50.55
C GLY A 339 10.69 5.73 -50.43
N THR A 340 11.62 5.15 -49.65
CA THR A 340 13.00 5.66 -49.52
C THR A 340 14.04 4.75 -50.18
N ALA A 341 15.25 5.27 -50.39
CA ALA A 341 16.36 4.48 -50.92
C ALA A 341 16.93 3.55 -49.85
N CYS A 342 17.13 2.27 -50.19
CA CYS A 342 17.77 1.32 -49.30
C CYS A 342 19.22 1.72 -49.02
N SER A 343 19.62 1.73 -47.75
CA SER A 343 21.00 2.04 -47.34
C SER A 343 22.05 1.03 -47.81
N ILE A 344 21.64 -0.21 -48.12
CA ILE A 344 22.56 -1.30 -48.51
C ILE A 344 22.69 -1.42 -50.03
N CYS A 345 21.57 -1.42 -50.76
CA CYS A 345 21.57 -1.65 -52.21
C CYS A 345 21.27 -0.40 -53.04
N SER A 346 21.03 0.75 -52.40
CA SER A 346 20.73 2.05 -53.02
C SER A 346 19.53 2.06 -53.98
N LYS A 347 18.74 0.98 -54.04
CA LYS A 347 17.50 0.93 -54.81
C LYS A 347 16.37 1.58 -54.02
N THR A 348 15.57 2.39 -54.71
CA THR A 348 14.38 3.03 -54.13
C THR A 348 13.28 2.01 -53.91
N MET A 349 12.78 1.95 -52.68
CA MET A 349 11.68 1.06 -52.29
C MET A 349 10.36 1.56 -52.89
N PRO A 350 9.59 0.73 -53.62
CA PRO A 350 8.28 1.14 -54.14
C PRO A 350 7.30 1.44 -53.00
N THR A 351 6.36 2.35 -53.23
CA THR A 351 5.28 2.71 -52.29
C THR A 351 4.12 1.72 -52.27
N ARG A 352 4.09 0.80 -53.23
CA ARG A 352 3.11 -0.29 -53.35
C ARG A 352 3.80 -1.64 -53.16
N ILE A 353 3.13 -2.54 -52.46
CA ILE A 353 3.64 -3.85 -52.08
C ILE A 353 2.70 -4.91 -52.62
N SER A 354 3.28 -5.98 -53.17
CA SER A 354 2.53 -7.14 -53.63
C SER A 354 2.42 -8.18 -52.53
N CYS A 355 1.21 -8.67 -52.27
CA CYS A 355 0.98 -9.74 -51.32
C CYS A 355 1.57 -11.06 -51.87
N PRO A 356 2.46 -11.75 -51.13
CA PRO A 356 3.05 -13.01 -51.57
C PRO A 356 2.03 -14.16 -51.68
N SER A 357 0.86 -14.03 -51.06
CA SER A 357 -0.14 -15.10 -51.01
C SER A 357 -1.24 -15.00 -52.06
N CYS A 358 -1.68 -13.79 -52.44
CA CYS A 358 -2.75 -13.60 -53.42
C CYS A 358 -2.33 -12.74 -54.62
N GLY A 359 -1.12 -12.16 -54.62
CA GLY A 359 -0.57 -11.37 -55.73
C GLY A 359 -1.17 -9.96 -55.90
N VAL A 360 -2.04 -9.53 -54.98
CA VAL A 360 -2.64 -8.19 -54.99
C VAL A 360 -1.56 -7.14 -54.74
N ASN A 361 -1.55 -6.08 -55.55
CA ASN A 361 -0.60 -4.97 -55.45
C ASN A 361 -1.32 -3.70 -54.98
N ALA A 362 -1.15 -3.37 -53.69
CA ALA A 362 -1.82 -2.23 -53.04
C ALA A 362 -0.78 -1.28 -52.40
N PRO A 363 -1.14 0.00 -52.17
CA PRO A 363 -0.37 0.90 -51.30
C PRO A 363 0.00 0.26 -49.96
N ALA A 364 1.21 0.50 -49.46
CA ALA A 364 1.65 -0.10 -48.19
C ALA A 364 0.75 0.27 -46.99
N MET A 365 0.10 1.42 -47.02
CA MET A 365 -0.85 1.85 -45.98
C MET A 365 -2.07 0.92 -45.89
N ASP A 366 -2.56 0.40 -47.02
CA ASP A 366 -3.77 -0.44 -47.08
C ASP A 366 -3.56 -1.84 -46.47
N TYR A 367 -2.30 -2.19 -46.15
CA TYR A 367 -1.95 -3.41 -45.44
C TYR A 367 -1.96 -3.23 -43.92
N MET A 368 -2.13 -2.00 -43.43
CA MET A 368 -2.32 -1.74 -42.01
C MET A 368 -3.82 -1.68 -41.73
N PRO A 369 -4.32 -2.36 -40.68
CA PRO A 369 -5.70 -2.20 -40.27
C PRO A 369 -5.94 -0.73 -39.90
N ASP A 370 -7.10 -0.19 -40.29
CA ASP A 370 -7.54 1.13 -39.84
C ASP A 370 -7.57 1.11 -38.32
N GLN A 371 -6.62 1.82 -37.69
CA GLN A 371 -6.70 2.10 -36.27
C GLN A 371 -7.83 3.12 -36.13
N GLU A 372 -9.03 2.64 -35.82
CA GLU A 372 -10.08 3.52 -35.31
C GLU A 372 -9.48 4.28 -34.12
N ALA A 373 -9.32 5.60 -34.29
CA ALA A 373 -8.95 6.49 -33.21
C ALA A 373 -10.12 6.52 -32.23
N TRP A 374 -10.07 5.69 -31.20
CA TRP A 374 -10.93 5.78 -30.01
C TRP A 374 -10.15 6.39 -28.85
#